data_AF-A0A355QBY5-F1
#
_entry.id   AF-A0A355QBY5-F1
#
_cell.length_a   1.000
_cell.length_b   1.000
_cell.length_c   1.000
_cell.angle_alpha   90.00
_cell.angle_beta   90.00
_cell.angle_gamma   90.00
#
_symmetry.space_group_name_H-M   'P 1'
#
loop_
_entity.id
_entity.type
_entity.pdbx_description
1 polymer ?
#
loop_
_entity_poly.entity_id
_entity_poly.type
_entity_poly.pdbx_seq_one_letter_code
_entity_poly.pdbx_strand_id
1 'polypeptide(L)' 'MATTWNTTLTADQRYSYTEDGVVHIPGAVDADLLAAIEDLADRQLADPGPWVTDTGPEPAAGRLFTTRYLWRTEQAMRR' A
#
# COMPACT_ATOMS: atom_id res chain seq x y z
N MET A 1 -1.38 13.56 -14.43
CA MET A 1 -0.73 14.54 -13.55
C MET A 1 0.26 13.79 -12.69
N ALA A 2 1.53 14.15 -12.75
CA ALA A 2 2.59 13.52 -11.96
C ALA A 2 2.54 14.12 -10.55
N THR A 3 2.19 13.31 -9.55
CA THR A 3 2.26 13.72 -8.16
C THR A 3 3.73 13.81 -7.80
N THR A 4 4.21 15.03 -7.56
CA THR A 4 5.62 15.27 -7.23
C THR A 4 5.82 14.89 -5.78
N TRP A 5 6.40 13.71 -5.55
CA TRP A 5 6.84 13.26 -4.23
C TRP A 5 7.96 14.20 -3.75
N ASN A 6 7.58 15.26 -3.04
CA ASN A 6 8.53 16.25 -2.55
C ASN A 6 8.84 15.98 -1.09
N THR A 7 9.68 14.96 -0.84
CA THR A 7 10.19 14.73 0.51
C THR A 7 11.70 14.74 0.47
N THR A 8 12.28 15.91 0.71
CA THR A 8 13.70 15.99 1.06
C THR A 8 13.87 15.29 2.41
N LEU A 9 14.37 14.05 2.39
CA LEU A 9 14.67 13.29 3.60
C LEU A 9 15.60 14.10 4.52
N THR A 10 15.33 14.11 5.82
CA THR A 10 16.22 14.77 6.79
C THR A 10 17.49 13.96 6.99
N ALA A 11 18.53 14.59 7.55
CA ALA A 11 19.76 13.88 7.91
C ALA A 11 19.48 12.77 8.94
N ASP A 12 18.65 13.07 9.94
CA ASP A 12 18.25 12.12 10.98
C ASP A 12 17.50 10.92 10.39
N GLN A 13 16.60 11.13 9.42
CA GLN A 13 15.89 10.03 8.77
C GLN A 13 16.85 9.09 8.00
N ARG A 14 17.87 9.65 7.34
CA ARG A 14 18.90 8.85 6.65
C ARG A 14 19.78 8.10 7.65
N TYR A 15 20.12 8.75 8.77
CA TYR A 15 20.88 8.13 9.84
C TYR A 15 20.11 6.95 10.46
N SER A 16 18.86 7.16 10.87
CA SER A 16 18.01 6.09 11.41
C SER A 16 17.86 4.92 10.43
N TYR A 17 17.65 5.18 9.14
CA TYR A 17 17.61 4.08 8.16
C TYR A 17 18.93 3.30 8.07
N THR A 18 20.07 3.99 8.19
CA THR A 18 21.39 3.34 8.14
C THR A 18 21.63 2.44 9.35
N GLU A 19 21.21 2.89 10.54
CA GLU A 19 21.38 2.13 11.78
C GLU A 19 20.33 1.02 11.96
N ASP A 20 19.06 1.33 11.66
CA ASP A 20 17.90 0.48 11.99
C ASP A 20 17.40 -0.34 10.80
N GLY A 21 17.82 -0.01 9.57
CA GLY A 21 17.31 -0.62 8.33
C GLY A 21 15.88 -0.20 7.95
N VAL A 22 15.25 0.66 8.74
CA VAL A 22 13.88 1.17 8.53
C VAL A 22 13.76 2.59 9.07
N VAL A 23 12.91 3.43 8.47
CA VAL A 23 12.62 4.78 8.94
C VAL A 23 11.16 5.15 8.70
N HIS A 24 10.56 5.86 9.65
CA HIS A 24 9.22 6.42 9.48
C HIS A 24 9.30 7.80 8.80
N ILE A 25 8.54 7.96 7.71
CA ILE A 25 8.42 9.21 6.97
C ILE A 25 6.96 9.67 7.05
N PRO A 26 6.63 10.66 7.89
CA PRO A 26 5.29 11.23 7.96
C PRO A 26 4.88 11.82 6.62
N GLY A 27 3.65 11.55 6.18
CA GLY A 27 3.15 12.08 4.90
C GLY A 27 3.95 11.60 3.69
N ALA A 28 4.56 10.41 3.77
CA ALA A 28 5.26 9.83 2.62
C ALA A 28 4.34 9.67 1.41
N VAL A 29 3.06 9.39 1.65
CA VAL A 29 1.99 9.27 0.66
C VAL A 29 0.91 10.32 0.92
N ASP A 30 0.32 10.84 -0.16
CA ASP A 30 -0.79 11.78 -0.07
C ASP A 30 -2.08 11.11 0.44
N ALA A 31 -2.93 11.88 1.11
CA ALA A 31 -4.19 11.37 1.67
C ALA A 31 -5.17 10.85 0.59
N ASP A 32 -5.13 11.39 -0.63
CA ASP A 32 -5.97 10.91 -1.74
C ASP A 32 -5.52 9.53 -2.24
N LEU A 33 -4.22 9.24 -2.20
CA LEU A 33 -3.69 7.92 -2.51
C LEU A 33 -4.11 6.90 -1.44
N LEU A 34 -4.07 7.28 -0.15
CA LEU A 34 -4.55 6.40 0.94
C LEU A 34 -6.03 6.03 0.77
N ALA A 35 -6.89 7.01 0.49
CA ALA A 35 -8.30 6.75 0.23
C ALA A 35 -8.51 5.81 -0.98
N ALA A 36 -7.74 5.99 -2.06
CA ALA A 36 -7.81 5.11 -3.22
C ALA A 36 -7.34 3.67 -2.92
N ILE A 37 -6.44 3.49 -1.97
CA ILE A 37 -5.99 2.16 -1.50
C ILE A 37 -7.07 1.49 -0.66
N GLU A 38 -7.75 2.24 0.20
CA GLU A 38 -8.88 1.73 1.00
C GLU A 38 -10.01 1.22 0.09
N ASP A 39 -10.45 2.04 -0.88
CA ASP A 39 -11.46 1.65 -1.87
C ASP A 39 -11.04 0.41 -2.69
N LEU A 40 -9.74 0.30 -3.01
CA LEU A 40 -9.19 -0.86 -3.71
C LEU A 40 -9.24 -2.11 -2.85
N ALA A 41 -8.91 -2.02 -1.55
CA ALA A 41 -8.98 -3.15 -0.64
C ALA A 41 -10.41 -3.70 -0.54
N ASP A 42 -11.40 -2.84 -0.40
CA ASP A 42 -12.81 -3.23 -0.36
C ASP A 42 -13.26 -3.93 -1.64
N ARG A 43 -12.88 -3.39 -2.82
CA ARG A 43 -13.16 -4.05 -4.11
C ARG A 43 -12.51 -5.42 -4.21
N GLN A 44 -11.25 -5.57 -3.80
CA GLN A 44 -10.54 -6.85 -3.86
C GLN A 44 -11.15 -7.89 -2.91
N LEU A 45 -11.67 -7.46 -1.76
CA LEU A 45 -12.37 -8.34 -0.83
C LEU A 45 -13.75 -8.77 -1.36
N ALA A 46 -14.46 -7.89 -2.07
CA ALA A 46 -15.78 -8.15 -2.64
C ALA A 46 -15.74 -8.99 -3.92
N ASP A 47 -14.78 -8.72 -4.81
CA ASP A 47 -14.58 -9.41 -6.08
C ASP A 47 -13.08 -9.76 -6.27
N PRO A 48 -12.63 -10.88 -5.68
CA PRO A 48 -11.22 -11.25 -5.72
C PRO A 48 -10.71 -11.55 -7.12
N GLY A 49 -9.59 -10.91 -7.47
CA GLY A 49 -8.93 -11.11 -8.77
C GLY A 49 -8.19 -12.45 -8.92
N PRO A 50 -7.63 -12.72 -10.11
CA PRO A 50 -7.04 -14.02 -10.45
C PRO A 50 -5.75 -14.37 -9.68
N TRP A 51 -5.11 -13.39 -9.03
CA TRP A 51 -3.86 -13.58 -8.28
C TRP A 51 -4.06 -13.63 -6.77
N VAL A 52 -5.30 -13.87 -6.33
CA VAL A 52 -5.67 -13.95 -4.92
C VAL A 52 -5.17 -15.24 -4.27
N THR A 53 -4.83 -15.13 -3.00
CA THR A 53 -4.75 -16.26 -2.08
C THR A 53 -5.60 -15.89 -0.88
N ASP A 54 -6.62 -16.70 -0.64
CA ASP A 54 -7.60 -16.46 0.41
C ASP A 54 -7.81 -17.76 1.18
N THR A 55 -7.39 -17.78 2.44
CA THR A 55 -7.39 -19.01 3.24
C THR A 55 -8.66 -19.21 4.06
N GLY A 56 -9.72 -18.43 3.83
CA GLY A 56 -10.97 -18.57 4.57
C GLY A 56 -12.18 -18.09 3.76
N PRO A 57 -13.32 -18.81 3.80
CA PRO A 57 -14.53 -18.45 3.05
C PRO A 57 -15.29 -17.25 3.64
N GLU A 58 -14.97 -16.82 4.87
CA GLU A 58 -15.68 -15.76 5.57
C GLU A 58 -14.76 -14.59 5.94
N PRO A 59 -15.24 -13.34 5.84
CA PRO A 59 -14.55 -12.15 6.32
C PRO A 59 -14.54 -12.12 7.86
N ALA A 60 -13.73 -12.99 8.46
CA ALA A 60 -13.55 -13.11 9.90
C ALA A 60 -12.15 -12.61 10.31
N ALA A 61 -12.02 -12.19 11.57
CA ALA A 61 -10.71 -11.93 12.16
C ALA A 61 -9.82 -13.18 12.02
N GLY A 62 -8.62 -13.02 11.46
CA GLY A 62 -7.71 -14.13 11.17
C GLY A 62 -7.77 -14.67 9.73
N ARG A 63 -8.63 -14.13 8.86
CA ARG A 63 -8.58 -14.42 7.41
C ARG A 63 -7.27 -13.89 6.82
N LEU A 64 -6.49 -14.78 6.19
CA LEU A 64 -5.37 -14.37 5.34
C LEU A 64 -5.92 -14.14 3.93
N PHE A 65 -6.06 -12.86 3.57
CA PHE A 65 -6.37 -12.43 2.21
C PHE A 65 -5.14 -11.75 1.61
N THR A 66 -4.73 -12.18 0.43
CA THR A 66 -3.62 -11.56 -0.29
C THR A 66 -3.94 -11.50 -1.77
N THR A 67 -3.89 -10.31 -2.35
CA THR A 67 -3.93 -10.12 -3.80
C THR A 67 -2.58 -9.57 -4.26
N ARG A 68 -2.07 -10.06 -5.39
CA ARG A 68 -0.68 -9.80 -5.83
C ARG A 68 -0.65 -9.09 -7.18
N TYR A 69 0.46 -8.39 -7.42
CA TYR A 69 0.76 -7.71 -8.69
C TYR A 69 -0.25 -6.62 -9.09
N LEU A 70 -0.89 -5.98 -8.12
CA LEU A 70 -1.89 -4.93 -8.37
C LEU A 70 -1.32 -3.75 -9.18
N TRP A 71 -0.02 -3.45 -9.10
CA TRP A 71 0.64 -2.46 -9.97
C TRP A 71 0.48 -2.75 -11.46
N ARG A 72 0.13 -3.97 -11.86
CA ARG A 72 -0.12 -4.33 -13.27
C ARG A 72 -1.53 -4.02 -13.74
N THR A 73 -2.48 -3.75 -12.86
CA THR A 73 -3.90 -3.58 -13.25
C THR A 73 -4.55 -2.37 -12.59
N GLU A 74 -4.13 -2.02 -11.38
CA GLU A 74 -4.71 -0.95 -10.57
C GLU A 74 -3.93 0.35 -10.74
N GLN A 75 -4.64 1.40 -11.16
CA GLN A 75 -4.05 2.72 -11.37
C GLN A 75 -3.48 3.32 -10.08
N ALA A 76 -4.13 3.09 -8.93
CA ALA A 76 -3.66 3.56 -7.63
C ALA A 76 -2.26 3.03 -7.28
N MET A 77 -1.89 1.84 -7.77
CA MET A 77 -0.60 1.18 -7.49
C MET A 77 0.51 1.55 -8.47
N ARG A 78 0.23 2.41 -9.46
CA ARG A 78 1.19 2.86 -10.48
C ARG A 78 1.58 4.34 -10.34
N ARG A 79 1.08 4.99 -9.29
CA ARG A 79 1.12 6.45 -9.14
C ARG A 79 2.50 6.95 -8.71
#